data_AF-A0A5U2TEU7-F1
#
_entry.id   AF-A0A5U2TEU7-F1
#
_cell.length_a   1.000
_cell.length_b   1.000
_cell.length_c   1.000
_cell.angle_alpha   90.00
_cell.angle_beta   90.00
_cell.angle_gamma   90.00
#
_symmetry.space_group_name_H-M   'P 1'
#
loop_
_entity.id
_entity.type
_entity.pdbx_description
1 polymer ?
#
loop_
_entity_poly.entity_id
_entity_poly.type
_entity_poly.pdbx_seq_one_letter_code
_entity_poly.pdbx_strand_id
1 'polypeptide(L)'
;MKYTIPILLGTLIWSMVSYAIPIVNIVYRVDDRPITELVQTGMRPWVDGIADNDLAHHFDGEAIEDHTSNFVSTAMVLGAA
;
A
#
# COMPACT_ATOMS: atom_id res chain seq x y z
N MET A 1 -6.31 -43.39 -6.97
CA MET A 1 -5.18 -42.83 -7.74
C MET A 1 -5.54 -42.29 -9.13
N LYS A 2 -6.59 -42.79 -9.82
CA LYS A 2 -6.93 -42.33 -11.19
C LYS A 2 -7.26 -40.83 -11.32
N TYR A 3 -7.73 -40.20 -10.24
CA TYR A 3 -8.11 -38.79 -10.23
C TYR A 3 -7.05 -37.86 -9.64
N THR A 4 -5.95 -38.40 -9.08
CA THR A 4 -4.96 -37.59 -8.37
C THR A 4 -4.22 -36.64 -9.32
N ILE A 5 -3.89 -37.13 -10.53
CA ILE A 5 -3.22 -36.35 -11.58
C ILE A 5 -4.13 -35.23 -12.14
N PRO A 6 -5.39 -35.49 -12.56
CA PRO A 6 -6.26 -34.42 -13.06
C PRO A 6 -6.63 -33.40 -11.97
N ILE A 7 -6.76 -33.81 -10.71
CA ILE A 7 -7.00 -32.87 -9.59
C ILE A 7 -5.78 -31.95 -9.40
N LEU A 8 -4.56 -32.51 -9.36
CA LEU A 8 -3.33 -31.74 -9.22
C LEU A 8 -3.13 -30.76 -10.38
N LEU A 9 -3.43 -31.19 -11.61
CA LEU A 9 -3.33 -30.35 -12.80
C LEU A 9 -4.38 -29.23 -12.79
N GLY A 10 -5.61 -29.53 -12.37
CA GLY A 10 -6.67 -28.55 -12.21
C GLY A 10 -6.32 -27.48 -11.17
N THR A 11 -5.77 -27.88 -10.02
CA THR A 11 -5.33 -26.94 -8.98
C THR A 11 -4.15 -26.09 -9.42
N LEU A 12 -3.22 -26.67 -10.18
CA LEU A 12 -2.06 -25.94 -10.71
C LEU A 12 -2.50 -24.87 -11.71
N ILE A 13 -3.39 -25.20 -12.65
CA ILE A 13 -3.91 -24.23 -13.62
C ILE A 13 -4.70 -23.11 -12.91
N TRP A 14 -5.49 -23.45 -11.90
CA TRP A 14 -6.21 -22.47 -11.09
C TRP A 14 -5.27 -21.51 -10.36
N SER A 15 -4.12 -22.01 -9.85
CA SER A 15 -3.12 -21.19 -9.17
C SER A 15 -2.40 -20.20 -10.09
N MET A 16 -2.43 -20.42 -11.42
CA MET A 16 -1.81 -19.53 -12.40
C MET A 16 -2.71 -18.39 -12.84
N VAL A 17 -3.96 -18.34 -12.37
CA VAL A 17 -4.83 -17.18 -12.57
C VAL A 17 -4.41 -16.09 -11.59
N SER A 18 -3.35 -15.35 -11.90
CA SER A 18 -3.12 -14.06 -11.26
C SER A 18 -3.95 -13.02 -12.00
N TYR A 19 -4.86 -12.37 -11.27
CA TYR A 19 -5.49 -11.16 -11.78
C TYR A 19 -4.44 -10.06 -11.72
N ALA A 20 -4.17 -9.41 -12.85
CA ALA A 20 -3.41 -8.18 -12.84
C ALA A 20 -4.13 -7.18 -11.93
N ILE A 21 -3.43 -6.66 -10.92
CA ILE A 21 -3.96 -5.57 -10.11
C ILE A 21 -4.17 -4.40 -11.09
N PRO A 22 -5.40 -3.87 -11.22
CA PRO A 22 -5.64 -2.74 -12.11
C PRO A 22 -4.73 -1.58 -11.70
N ILE A 23 -4.05 -0.98 -12.67
CA ILE A 23 -3.17 0.16 -12.41
C ILE A 23 -4.05 1.31 -11.91
N VAL A 24 -3.80 1.75 -10.68
CA VAL A 24 -4.46 2.91 -10.07
C VAL A 24 -3.59 4.12 -10.31
N ASN A 25 -4.03 5.00 -11.23
CA ASN A 25 -3.29 6.22 -11.57
C ASN A 25 -3.66 7.43 -10.71
N ILE A 26 -4.74 7.34 -9.92
CA ILE A 26 -5.23 8.41 -9.04
C ILE A 26 -5.48 7.81 -7.67
N VAL A 27 -4.87 8.41 -6.65
CA VAL A 27 -5.06 8.06 -5.24
C VAL A 27 -5.38 9.33 -4.45
N TYR A 28 -5.99 9.15 -3.28
CA TYR A 28 -6.48 10.21 -2.41
C TYR A 28 -5.81 10.11 -1.04
N ARG A 29 -5.66 11.24 -0.36
CA ARG A 29 -5.14 11.33 1.01
C ARG A 29 -5.81 12.51 1.69
N VAL A 30 -6.31 12.30 2.91
CA VAL A 30 -6.70 13.39 3.81
C VAL A 30 -5.46 13.91 4.51
N ASP A 31 -5.29 15.22 4.50
CA ASP A 31 -4.14 15.92 5.07
C ASP A 31 -4.64 17.24 5.66
N ASP A 32 -4.10 17.64 6.81
CA ASP A 32 -4.49 18.84 7.54
C ASP A 32 -3.69 20.08 7.14
N ARG A 33 -2.60 19.90 6.39
CA ARG A 33 -1.79 20.99 5.87
C ARG A 33 -2.58 21.84 4.86
N PRO A 34 -2.37 23.16 4.83
CA PRO A 34 -3.04 24.04 3.88
C PRO A 34 -2.60 23.74 2.44
N ILE A 35 -3.53 23.89 1.48
CA ILE A 35 -3.26 23.61 0.06
C ILE A 35 -2.07 24.40 -0.49
N THR A 36 -1.83 25.63 0.01
CA THR A 36 -0.70 26.46 -0.38
C THR A 36 0.66 25.81 -0.08
N GLU A 37 0.76 25.08 1.03
CA GLU A 37 1.97 24.34 1.40
C GLU A 37 2.14 23.09 0.54
N LEU A 38 1.05 22.35 0.32
CA LEU A 38 1.07 21.12 -0.47
C LEU A 38 1.42 21.36 -1.93
N VAL A 39 0.98 22.47 -2.53
CA VAL A 39 1.34 22.85 -3.90
C VAL A 39 2.84 23.10 -4.03
N GLN A 40 3.50 23.59 -2.98
CA GLN A 40 4.94 23.90 -3.01
C GLN A 40 5.81 22.69 -2.71
N THR A 41 5.37 21.82 -1.80
CA THR A 41 6.22 20.75 -1.23
C THR A 41 5.80 19.34 -1.65
N GLY A 42 4.56 19.18 -2.13
CA GLY A 42 3.96 17.89 -2.42
C GLY A 42 3.64 17.07 -1.16
N MET A 43 3.34 15.79 -1.39
CA MET A 43 3.24 14.80 -0.32
C MET A 43 4.63 14.25 -0.02
N ARG A 44 4.98 14.17 1.27
CA ARG A 44 6.25 13.64 1.74
C ARG A 44 6.03 12.82 3.02
N PRO A 45 6.88 11.81 3.28
CA PRO A 45 6.88 11.12 4.57
C PRO A 45 7.26 12.08 5.70
N TRP A 46 7.06 11.63 6.95
CA TRP A 46 7.65 12.31 8.09
C TRP A 46 9.17 12.23 8.03
N VAL A 47 9.84 13.20 8.66
CA VAL A 47 11.30 13.37 8.56
C VAL A 47 11.93 13.52 9.94
N ASP A 48 11.36 12.86 10.94
CA ASP A 48 11.94 12.82 12.27
C ASP A 48 12.91 11.63 12.35
N GLY A 49 14.13 11.86 12.81
CA GLY A 49 15.12 10.80 13.04
C GLY A 49 15.58 10.04 11.79
N ILE A 50 15.75 8.73 11.92
CA ILE A 50 16.18 7.82 10.85
C ILE A 50 14.94 7.26 10.18
N ALA A 51 14.86 7.36 8.86
CA ALA A 51 13.72 6.87 8.08
C ALA A 51 13.51 5.36 8.24
N ASP A 52 12.30 4.96 8.65
CA ASP A 52 11.86 3.57 8.76
C ASP A 52 11.20 3.11 7.46
N ASN A 53 11.76 2.03 6.88
CA ASN A 53 11.31 1.43 5.63
C ASN A 53 10.57 0.10 5.85
N ASP A 54 10.26 -0.27 7.09
CA ASP A 54 9.47 -1.46 7.40
C ASP A 54 7.97 -1.18 7.19
N LEU A 55 7.37 -1.93 6.25
CA LEU A 55 5.94 -1.85 5.97
C LEU A 55 5.09 -2.38 7.13
N ALA A 56 5.58 -3.37 7.88
CA ALA A 56 4.84 -3.89 9.03
C ALA A 56 4.73 -2.79 10.11
N HIS A 57 5.84 -2.13 10.44
CA HIS A 57 5.81 -1.01 11.40
C HIS A 57 4.93 0.15 10.93
N HIS A 58 4.88 0.43 9.61
CA HIS A 58 3.97 1.43 9.06
C HIS A 58 2.49 1.07 9.28
N PHE A 59 2.12 -0.18 9.05
CA PHE A 59 0.73 -0.64 9.18
C PHE A 59 0.30 -0.86 10.63
N ASP A 60 1.21 -1.31 11.50
CA ASP A 60 0.96 -1.55 12.92
C ASP A 60 0.93 -0.24 13.73
N GLY A 61 1.45 0.85 13.15
CA GLY A 61 1.39 2.21 13.71
C GLY A 61 2.65 2.65 14.44
N GLU A 62 3.60 1.76 14.72
CA GLU A 62 4.84 2.07 15.43
C GLU A 62 5.64 3.19 14.75
N ALA A 63 5.84 3.10 13.43
CA ALA A 63 6.56 4.13 12.67
C ALA A 63 5.76 5.43 12.46
N ILE A 64 4.45 5.40 12.74
CA ILE A 64 3.58 6.58 12.72
C ILE A 64 3.71 7.34 14.04
N GLU A 65 3.69 6.64 15.17
CA GLU A 65 3.84 7.23 16.50
C GLU A 65 5.19 7.96 16.66
N ASP A 66 6.26 7.37 16.12
CA ASP A 66 7.60 7.95 16.17
C ASP A 66 7.88 8.94 15.02
N HIS A 67 6.91 9.16 14.11
CA HIS A 67 7.06 9.99 12.90
C HIS A 67 8.32 9.68 12.08
N THR A 68 8.73 8.41 12.04
CA THR A 68 9.91 7.95 11.30
C THR A 68 9.55 7.27 9.98
N SER A 69 8.26 6.97 9.76
CA SER A 69 7.84 6.20 8.58
C SER A 69 8.21 6.88 7.26
N ASN A 70 8.90 6.15 6.39
CA ASN A 70 9.29 6.60 5.06
C ASN A 70 8.20 6.42 3.99
N PHE A 71 6.96 6.14 4.40
CA PHE A 71 5.82 5.92 3.52
C PHE A 71 4.77 7.01 3.66
N VAL A 72 4.05 7.28 2.58
CA VAL A 72 2.89 8.18 2.56
C VAL A 72 1.63 7.35 2.28
N SER A 73 0.77 7.21 3.27
CA SER A 73 -0.49 6.47 3.13
C SER A 73 -1.44 7.19 2.17
N THR A 74 -2.04 6.42 1.26
CA THR A 74 -3.04 6.89 0.30
C THR A 74 -4.13 5.83 0.13
N ALA A 75 -5.31 6.24 -0.33
CA ALA A 75 -6.44 5.36 -0.63
C ALA A 75 -6.84 5.48 -2.10
N MET A 76 -7.20 4.36 -2.74
CA MET A 76 -7.68 4.36 -4.12
C MET A 76 -9.14 4.79 -4.28
N VAL A 77 -9.90 4.87 -3.18
CA VAL A 77 -11.31 5.28 -3.14
C VAL A 77 -11.43 6.53 -2.28
N LEU A 78 -12.03 7.59 -2.81
CA LEU A 78 -12.16 8.88 -2.12
C LEU A 78 -12.81 8.77 -0.73
N GLY A 79 -13.82 7.92 -0.56
CA GLY A 79 -14.50 7.72 0.72
C GLY A 79 -13.72 6.87 1.74
N ALA A 80 -12.57 6.33 1.36
CA ALA A 80 -11.69 5.56 2.23
C ALA A 80 -10.40 6.33 2.60
N ALA A 81 -10.22 7.54 2.04
CA ALA A 81 -9.17 8.47 2.45
C ALA A 81 -9.61 9.25 3.69
#